data_AF-A0A914YI19-F1
#
_entry.id   AF-A0A914YI19-F1
#
_cell.length_a   1.000
_cell.length_b   1.000
_cell.length_c   1.000
_cell.angle_alpha   90.00
_cell.angle_beta   90.00
_cell.angle_gamma   90.00
#
_symmetry.space_group_name_H-M   'P 1'
#
loop_
_entity.id
_entity.type
_entity.pdbx_description
1 polymer ?
#
loop_
_entity_poly.entity_id
_entity_poly.type
_entity_poly.pdbx_seq_one_letter_code
_entity_poly.pdbx_strand_id
1 'polypeptide(L)'
;MASSGGDINGGGGGSSTSGGNGNTNNENSTTNASGSSRTTTTSRSTTERVIKSVQFPISERLGVDDVYDRRAGKPKSDVLKDHFIKEGRIEEEAALRIINGKIAYKF
;
A
#
# COMPACT_ATOMS: atom_id res chain seq x y z
N MET A 1 47.75 45.38 20.23
CA MET A 1 48.58 44.18 19.99
C MET A 1 47.73 42.97 20.38
N ALA A 2 47.83 41.86 19.63
CA ALA A 2 46.91 40.70 19.50
C ALA A 2 45.82 40.93 18.42
N SER A 3 46.05 40.51 17.17
CA SER A 3 46.01 39.14 16.58
C SER A 3 44.55 38.64 16.43
N SER A 4 44.00 38.65 15.21
CA SER A 4 44.06 37.58 14.19
C SER A 4 43.20 36.37 14.53
N GLY A 5 42.29 36.00 13.63
CA GLY A 5 41.57 34.73 13.68
C GLY A 5 40.14 34.85 13.16
N GLY A 6 39.98 34.91 11.83
CA GLY A 6 38.72 34.54 11.19
C GLY A 6 38.66 33.03 11.05
N ASP A 7 37.49 32.44 11.32
CA ASP A 7 37.13 31.11 10.83
C ASP A 7 35.65 31.11 10.43
N ILE A 8 35.43 30.85 9.14
CA ILE A 8 34.15 30.56 8.51
C ILE A 8 33.96 29.05 8.61
N ASN A 9 32.86 28.57 9.19
CA ASN A 9 32.46 27.17 9.00
C ASN A 9 30.94 27.07 8.84
N GLY A 10 30.54 27.02 7.57
CA GLY A 10 29.27 26.48 7.12
C GLY A 10 29.48 25.04 6.63
N GLY A 11 28.58 24.15 7.04
CA GLY A 11 28.40 22.78 6.55
C GLY A 11 27.38 22.09 7.47
N GLY A 12 26.24 21.56 7.06
CA GLY A 12 25.85 21.04 5.75
C GLY A 12 25.83 19.50 5.79
N GLY A 13 24.66 18.93 6.11
CA GLY A 13 24.17 17.61 5.67
C GLY A 13 24.98 16.34 5.98
N GLY A 14 24.39 15.43 6.77
CA GLY A 14 24.86 14.05 6.91
C GLY A 14 23.78 13.14 7.48
N SER A 15 23.12 12.41 6.59
CA SER A 15 22.08 11.39 6.82
C SER A 15 22.56 10.21 7.67
N SER A 16 21.91 9.95 8.80
CA SER A 16 22.03 8.68 9.53
C SER A 16 20.94 7.70 9.08
N THR A 17 21.17 7.00 7.98
CA THR A 17 20.49 5.73 7.69
C THR A 17 21.17 4.62 8.47
N SER A 18 20.70 4.31 9.67
CA SER A 18 21.01 3.03 10.32
C SER A 18 20.05 1.97 9.76
N GLY A 19 20.37 1.47 8.57
CA GLY A 19 19.75 0.28 7.99
C GLY A 19 20.31 -0.96 8.67
N GLY A 20 19.47 -1.66 9.42
CA GLY A 20 19.83 -2.94 10.02
C GLY A 20 18.88 -3.31 11.14
N ASN A 21 17.77 -3.96 10.81
CA ASN A 21 17.19 -4.92 11.73
C ASN A 21 16.40 -6.00 10.97
N GLY A 22 17.08 -7.10 10.64
CA GLY A 22 16.43 -8.36 10.33
C GLY A 22 15.84 -8.90 11.62
N ASN A 23 14.50 -8.87 11.74
CA ASN A 23 13.81 -9.39 12.91
C ASN A 23 13.11 -10.69 12.56
N THR A 24 13.85 -11.79 12.63
CA THR A 24 13.32 -13.15 12.65
C THR A 24 12.83 -13.48 14.06
N ASN A 25 11.59 -13.12 14.39
CA ASN A 25 10.99 -13.53 15.67
C ASN A 25 9.97 -14.64 15.41
N ASN A 26 10.47 -15.87 15.45
CA ASN A 26 9.67 -17.01 15.87
C ASN A 26 10.27 -17.51 17.20
N GLU A 27 9.74 -17.01 18.31
CA GLU A 27 9.98 -17.59 19.62
C GLU A 27 8.64 -17.75 20.34
N ASN A 28 8.06 -18.93 20.16
CA ASN A 28 7.13 -19.49 21.12
C ASN A 28 7.91 -19.89 22.38
N SER A 29 7.93 -19.02 23.39
CA SER A 29 8.52 -19.32 24.69
C SER A 29 7.48 -19.14 25.80
N THR A 30 6.91 -20.27 26.21
CA THR A 30 6.15 -20.42 27.45
C THR A 30 7.14 -20.52 28.61
N THR A 31 7.27 -19.49 29.47
CA THR A 31 7.75 -19.64 30.86
C THR A 31 7.32 -18.49 31.76
N ASN A 32 6.74 -18.85 32.92
CA ASN A 32 6.47 -18.01 34.08
C ASN A 32 7.74 -17.34 34.65
N ALA A 33 7.61 -16.10 35.14
CA ALA A 33 7.95 -15.65 36.51
C ALA A 33 8.30 -14.15 36.61
N SER A 34 7.61 -13.46 37.53
CA SER A 34 7.99 -12.30 38.37
C SER A 34 9.05 -11.27 37.91
N GLY A 35 8.70 -9.97 37.93
CA GLY A 35 9.69 -8.90 38.14
C GLY A 35 9.38 -7.52 37.53
N SER A 36 9.01 -6.57 38.38
CA SER A 36 9.09 -5.09 38.33
C SER A 36 9.42 -4.32 37.02
N SER A 37 8.55 -3.35 36.73
CA SER A 37 8.82 -1.98 36.25
C SER A 37 9.45 -1.75 34.86
N ARG A 38 8.59 -1.59 33.86
CA ARG A 38 8.50 -0.37 33.03
C ARG A 38 7.15 -0.39 32.31
N THR A 39 6.23 0.48 32.74
CA THR A 39 5.03 0.80 31.96
C THR A 39 5.46 1.55 30.70
N THR A 40 5.93 0.83 29.68
CA THR A 40 5.78 1.32 28.32
C THR A 40 4.29 1.24 28.07
N THR A 41 3.60 2.38 28.07
CA THR A 41 2.23 2.48 27.58
C THR A 41 2.24 2.02 26.12
N THR A 42 2.12 0.72 25.91
CA THR A 42 1.76 0.12 24.64
C THR A 42 0.31 0.53 24.44
N SER A 43 0.11 1.77 23.96
CA SER A 43 -1.15 2.21 23.42
C SER A 43 -1.51 1.20 22.36
N ARG A 44 -2.46 0.32 22.68
CA ARG A 44 -3.06 -0.58 21.70
C ARG A 44 -3.69 0.31 20.64
N SER A 45 -2.95 0.54 19.56
CA SER A 45 -3.46 1.23 18.39
C SER A 45 -4.58 0.35 17.82
N THR A 46 -5.83 0.74 18.07
CA THR A 46 -7.02 0.07 17.51
C THR A 46 -7.20 0.39 16.02
N THR A 47 -6.38 1.29 15.49
CA THR A 47 -6.39 1.70 14.08
C THR A 47 -5.59 0.74 13.20
N GLU A 48 -4.72 -0.09 13.77
CA GLU A 48 -3.87 -1.01 13.01
C GLU A 48 -4.58 -2.35 12.73
N ARG A 49 -4.39 -2.91 11.53
CA ARG A 49 -4.99 -4.20 11.16
C ARG A 49 -4.42 -5.31 12.04
N VAL A 50 -5.32 -6.09 12.65
CA VAL A 50 -5.00 -7.24 13.51
C VAL A 50 -4.20 -8.32 12.77
N ILE A 51 -4.44 -8.48 11.47
CA ILE A 51 -3.73 -9.44 10.62
C ILE A 51 -3.04 -8.69 9.48
N LYS A 52 -1.71 -8.53 9.60
CA LYS A 52 -0.89 -7.83 8.59
C LYS A 52 -0.65 -8.66 7.31
N SER A 53 -0.90 -9.96 7.35
CA SER A 53 -0.68 -10.88 6.22
C SER A 53 -1.83 -10.91 5.20
N VAL A 54 -2.99 -10.33 5.50
CA VAL A 54 -4.11 -10.27 4.55
C VAL A 54 -3.87 -9.12 3.59
N GLN A 55 -3.76 -9.42 2.30
CA GLN A 55 -3.58 -8.40 1.27
C GLN A 55 -4.72 -7.37 1.33
N PHE A 56 -4.37 -6.10 1.13
CA PHE A 56 -5.36 -5.04 1.03
C PHE A 56 -6.14 -5.21 -0.29
N PRO A 57 -7.45 -4.89 -0.31
CA PRO A 57 -8.21 -4.88 -1.55
C PRO A 57 -7.56 -3.95 -2.59
N ILE A 58 -7.51 -4.37 -3.85
CA ILE A 58 -7.17 -3.46 -4.96
C ILE A 58 -8.27 -2.41 -5.05
N SER A 59 -7.92 -1.14 -4.79
CA SER A 59 -8.83 0.00 -4.91
C SER A 59 -8.98 0.51 -6.34
N GLU A 60 -8.13 0.05 -7.26
CA GLU A 60 -8.13 0.48 -8.65
C GLU A 60 -9.38 0.01 -9.38
N ARG A 61 -10.02 0.95 -10.06
CA ARG A 61 -11.23 0.72 -10.85
C ARG A 61 -10.86 0.73 -12.33
N LEU A 62 -11.15 -0.36 -13.05
CA LEU A 62 -10.98 -0.37 -14.51
C LEU A 62 -12.04 0.52 -15.17
N GLY A 63 -11.58 1.41 -16.03
CA GLY A 63 -12.43 2.29 -16.82
C GLY A 63 -12.93 1.63 -18.10
N VAL A 64 -13.74 2.37 -18.86
CA VAL A 64 -14.33 1.89 -20.11
C VAL A 64 -13.25 1.51 -21.15
N ASP A 65 -12.18 2.28 -21.27
CA ASP A 65 -11.08 2.02 -22.23
C ASP A 65 -10.31 0.73 -21.88
N ASP A 66 -10.21 0.39 -20.60
CA ASP A 66 -9.53 -0.83 -20.14
C ASP A 66 -10.41 -2.05 -20.35
N VAL A 67 -11.72 -1.91 -20.08
CA VAL A 67 -12.71 -2.98 -20.17
C VAL A 67 -13.07 -3.30 -21.62
N TYR A 68 -13.13 -2.33 -22.53
CA TYR A 68 -13.57 -2.54 -23.91
C TYR A 68 -12.42 -2.46 -24.91
N ASP A 69 -12.49 -3.26 -25.97
CA ASP A 69 -11.65 -3.07 -27.15
C ASP A 69 -12.17 -1.88 -27.97
N ARG A 70 -11.31 -0.88 -28.17
CA ARG A 70 -11.59 0.33 -28.97
C ARG A 70 -11.93 0.07 -30.43
N ARG A 71 -11.60 -1.11 -30.98
CA ARG A 71 -11.88 -1.49 -32.37
C ARG A 71 -13.06 -2.44 -32.48
N ALA A 72 -13.18 -3.39 -31.55
CA ALA A 72 -14.22 -4.41 -31.60
C ALA A 72 -15.51 -4.00 -30.86
N GLY A 73 -15.43 -3.02 -29.94
CA GLY A 73 -16.55 -2.60 -29.10
C GLY A 73 -17.04 -3.69 -28.14
N LYS A 74 -16.26 -4.77 -27.98
CA LYS A 74 -16.56 -5.92 -27.12
C LYS A 74 -15.76 -5.81 -25.81
N PRO A 75 -16.32 -6.31 -24.69
CA PRO A 75 -15.58 -6.37 -23.44
C PRO A 75 -14.42 -7.38 -23.52
N LYS A 76 -13.27 -7.02 -22.96
CA LYS A 76 -12.07 -7.86 -22.86
C LYS A 76 -12.25 -8.87 -21.72
N SER A 77 -12.71 -10.07 -22.05
CA SER A 77 -13.02 -11.10 -21.05
C SER A 77 -11.84 -11.49 -20.18
N ASP A 78 -10.62 -11.50 -20.73
CA ASP A 78 -9.44 -11.97 -20.02
C ASP A 78 -8.98 -10.96 -18.96
N VAL A 79 -9.04 -9.66 -19.31
CA VAL A 79 -8.76 -8.56 -18.37
C VAL A 79 -9.78 -8.57 -17.23
N LEU A 80 -11.07 -8.68 -17.54
CA LEU A 80 -12.12 -8.71 -16.53
C LEU A 80 -11.98 -9.92 -15.58
N LYS A 81 -11.65 -11.09 -16.10
CA LYS A 81 -11.43 -12.30 -15.28
C LYS A 81 -10.28 -12.10 -14.29
N ASP A 82 -9.13 -11.66 -14.77
CA ASP A 82 -7.96 -11.45 -13.91
C ASP A 82 -8.23 -10.39 -12.83
N HIS A 83 -8.97 -9.33 -13.19
CA HIS A 83 -9.34 -8.27 -12.26
C HIS A 83 -10.30 -8.74 -11.18
N PHE A 84 -11.33 -9.52 -11.52
CA PHE A 84 -12.31 -10.01 -10.55
C PHE A 84 -11.74 -11.06 -9.60
N ILE A 85 -10.77 -11.88 -10.04
CA ILE A 85 -10.06 -12.84 -9.15
C ILE A 85 -9.31 -12.09 -8.04
N LYS A 86 -8.78 -10.91 -8.35
CA LYS A 86 -8.03 -10.04 -7.42
C LYS A 86 -8.95 -9.11 -6.61
N GLU A 87 -10.27 -9.36 -6.62
CA GLU A 87 -11.30 -8.53 -5.98
C GLU A 87 -11.38 -7.09 -6.51
N GLY A 88 -10.83 -6.85 -7.71
CA GLY A 88 -10.85 -5.55 -8.38
C GLY A 88 -12.26 -5.11 -8.78
N ARG A 89 -12.48 -3.80 -8.84
CA ARG A 89 -13.76 -3.19 -9.24
C ARG A 89 -13.64 -2.54 -10.61
N ILE A 90 -14.77 -2.28 -11.25
CA ILE A 90 -14.82 -1.50 -12.49
C ILE A 90 -15.67 -0.26 -12.25
N GLU A 91 -15.49 0.75 -13.09
CA GLU A 91 -16.31 1.95 -13.07
C GLU A 91 -17.79 1.63 -13.36
N GLU A 92 -18.68 2.44 -12.79
CA GLU A 92 -20.13 2.29 -12.95
C GLU A 92 -20.55 2.33 -14.42
N GLU A 93 -19.99 3.25 -15.21
CA GLU A 93 -20.29 3.33 -16.64
C GLU A 93 -19.91 2.05 -17.40
N ALA A 94 -18.74 1.47 -17.10
CA ALA A 94 -18.30 0.23 -17.73
C ALA A 94 -19.21 -0.93 -17.33
N ALA A 95 -19.61 -1.01 -16.05
CA ALA A 95 -20.53 -2.02 -15.55
C ALA A 95 -21.90 -1.94 -16.23
N LEU A 96 -22.47 -0.73 -16.33
CA LEU A 96 -23.77 -0.51 -16.99
C LEU A 96 -23.74 -0.91 -18.47
N ARG A 97 -22.61 -0.72 -19.16
CA ARG A 97 -22.47 -1.14 -20.56
C ARG A 97 -22.47 -2.66 -20.71
N ILE A 98 -21.81 -3.37 -19.79
CA ILE A 98 -21.78 -4.84 -19.77
C ILE A 98 -23.19 -5.40 -19.50
N ILE A 99 -23.86 -4.92 -18.45
CA ILE A 99 -25.19 -5.42 -18.03
C ILE A 99 -26.23 -5.20 -19.13
N ASN A 100 -26.23 -4.01 -19.74
CA ASN A 100 -27.22 -3.65 -20.75
C ASN A 100 -26.89 -4.22 -22.16
N GLY A 101 -25.78 -4.96 -22.31
CA GLY A 101 -25.33 -5.44 -23.62
C GLY A 101 -25.02 -4.32 -24.62
N LYS A 102 -24.75 -3.11 -24.14
CA LYS A 102 -24.47 -1.95 -25.00
C LYS A 102 -23.06 -2.08 -25.58
N ILE A 103 -22.98 -2.27 -26.89
CA ILE A 103 -21.77 -2.07 -27.68
C ILE A 103 -21.36 -0.59 -27.58
N ALA A 104 -20.07 -0.31 -27.44
CA ALA A 104 -19.53 1.03 -27.18
C ALA A 104 -19.69 2.04 -28.35
N TYR A 105 -20.48 1.72 -29.38
CA TYR A 105 -20.74 2.59 -30.52
C TYR A 105 -22.18 3.10 -30.53
N LYS A 106 -22.28 4.40 -30.77
CA LYS A 106 -23.49 5.21 -30.87
C LYS A 106 -23.74 5.44 -32.36
N PHE A 107 -24.93 5.11 -32.88
CA PHE A 107 -25.46 5.71 -34.11
C PHE A 107 -26.07 7.06 -33.77
#